data_AF-G7ELH2-F1
#
_entry.id   AF-G7ELH2-F1
#
_cell.length_a   1.000
_cell.length_b   1.000
_cell.length_c   1.000
_cell.angle_alpha   90.00
_cell.angle_beta   90.00
_cell.angle_gamma   90.00
#
_symmetry.space_group_name_H-M   'P 1'
#
loop_
_entity.id
_entity.type
_entity.pdbx_description
1 polymer ?
#
loop_
_entity_poly.entity_id
_entity_poly.type
_entity_poly.pdbx_seq_one_letter_code
_entity_poly.pdbx_strand_id
1 'polypeptide(L)'
;MGFALMVKELLGIEIDKSESRTNWLQRPLTTKQLDYAAADTFHLLPCFELIIERIKAANLFDIVINESELIANKRAFQTPDDILYKDIKNAWQLKPHELAVLKELAAWRRSKAVRKNLALNFVLKEHNMTEIAKRGPSSLNALRQIPGVEAIEVNRSGVEILKCIEVAKLIPDDQHPEPLKRLIDFPNYKKVAKDVKQKITKVAKEYNIPEDVMASKKQVNQLISWNWKLTEDQKLNHIKPDLLSSWRYDYVKAALKEWDNQ
;
A
#
# COMPACT_ATOMS: atom_id res chain seq x y z
N MET A 1 11.74 8.56 12.96
CA MET A 1 11.70 9.63 13.96
C MET A 1 10.40 10.43 13.78
N GLY A 2 9.76 10.92 14.85
CA GLY A 2 8.59 11.80 14.75
C GLY A 2 8.99 13.28 14.78
N PHE A 3 8.14 14.17 14.24
CA PHE A 3 8.44 15.61 14.09
C PHE A 3 8.89 16.30 15.40
N ALA A 4 8.10 16.21 16.47
CA ALA A 4 8.47 16.84 17.75
C ALA A 4 9.79 16.31 18.35
N LEU A 5 10.13 15.04 18.12
CA LEU A 5 11.41 14.49 18.57
C LEU A 5 12.56 15.07 17.74
N MET A 6 12.38 15.19 16.42
CA MET A 6 13.34 15.83 15.52
C MET A 6 13.61 17.28 15.92
N VAL A 7 12.56 18.06 16.22
CA VAL A 7 12.69 19.45 16.65
C VAL A 7 13.45 19.54 17.99
N LYS A 8 13.14 18.67 18.95
CA LYS A 8 13.87 18.60 20.22
C LYS A 8 15.35 18.25 20.02
N GLU A 9 15.66 17.26 19.18
CA GLU A 9 17.03 16.82 18.95
C GLU A 9 17.89 17.83 18.16
N LEU A 10 17.28 18.53 17.19
CA LEU A 10 18.02 19.46 16.32
C LEU A 10 18.08 20.88 16.87
N LEU A 11 16.99 21.36 17.49
CA LEU A 11 16.84 22.75 17.92
C LEU A 11 16.78 22.90 19.45
N GLY A 12 16.66 21.80 20.21
CA GLY A 12 16.49 21.86 21.67
C GLY A 12 15.10 22.34 22.11
N ILE A 13 14.15 22.47 21.18
CA ILE A 13 12.81 23.02 21.43
C ILE A 13 11.82 21.87 21.72
N GLU A 14 11.06 22.00 22.80
CA GLU A 14 9.96 21.08 23.09
C GLU A 14 8.66 21.58 22.45
N ILE A 15 8.04 20.75 21.61
CA ILE A 15 6.74 21.04 21.00
C ILE A 15 5.62 20.48 21.88
N ASP A 16 4.66 21.34 22.22
CA ASP A 16 3.41 20.93 22.85
C ASP A 16 2.57 20.11 21.87
N LYS A 17 2.17 18.90 22.29
CA LYS A 17 1.38 17.95 21.47
C LYS A 17 -0.11 17.97 21.82
N SER A 18 -0.53 18.87 22.71
CA SER A 18 -1.88 18.94 23.27
C SER A 18 -2.98 19.05 22.20
N GLU A 19 -2.70 19.72 21.07
CA GLU A 19 -3.68 19.96 20.00
C GLU A 19 -3.62 18.96 18.84
N SER A 20 -2.76 17.93 18.90
CA SER A 20 -2.59 16.95 17.81
C SER A 20 -3.85 16.12 17.48
N ARG A 21 -4.79 16.01 18.44
CA ARG A 21 -6.02 15.22 18.33
C ARG A 21 -7.28 16.02 18.68
N THR A 22 -7.41 17.23 18.16
CA THR A 22 -8.61 18.06 18.33
C THR A 22 -9.47 18.13 17.05
N ASN A 23 -10.67 18.72 17.16
CA ASN A 23 -11.58 18.83 16.03
C ASN A 23 -11.13 19.93 15.05
N TRP A 24 -10.37 19.56 14.03
CA TRP A 24 -9.89 20.48 12.98
C TRP A 24 -10.98 20.99 12.03
N LEU A 25 -12.20 20.44 12.12
CA LEU A 25 -13.37 20.92 11.38
C LEU A 25 -14.14 22.00 12.13
N GLN A 26 -13.89 22.18 13.43
CA GLN A 26 -14.55 23.22 14.22
C GLN A 26 -14.25 24.62 13.66
N ARG A 27 -15.24 25.51 13.69
CA ARG A 27 -15.05 26.94 13.39
C ARG A 27 -15.75 27.81 14.44
N PRO A 28 -15.11 28.91 14.90
CA PRO A 28 -13.71 29.25 14.66
C PRO A 28 -12.75 28.25 15.33
N LEU A 29 -11.52 28.16 14.81
CA LEU A 29 -10.45 27.43 15.49
C LEU A 29 -10.05 28.20 16.77
N THR A 30 -9.60 27.48 17.79
CA THR A 30 -9.06 28.10 18.99
C THR A 30 -7.67 28.66 18.72
N THR A 31 -7.22 29.64 19.52
CA THR A 31 -5.85 30.16 19.43
C THR A 31 -4.81 29.05 19.59
N LYS A 32 -5.02 28.10 20.50
CA LYS A 32 -4.13 26.95 20.69
C LYS A 32 -4.01 26.08 19.43
N GLN A 33 -5.11 25.83 18.73
CA GLN A 33 -5.09 25.10 17.45
C GLN A 33 -4.32 25.86 16.37
N LEU A 34 -4.48 27.20 16.31
CA LEU A 34 -3.73 28.04 15.37
C LEU A 34 -2.23 28.00 15.67
N ASP A 35 -1.84 28.18 16.93
CA ASP A 35 -0.44 28.16 17.35
C ASP A 35 0.21 26.79 17.09
N TYR A 36 -0.49 25.70 17.41
CA TYR A 36 -0.03 24.34 17.12
C TYR A 36 0.19 24.10 15.62
N ALA A 37 -0.79 24.47 14.79
CA ALA A 37 -0.68 24.27 13.34
C ALA A 37 0.43 25.12 12.71
N ALA A 38 0.66 26.34 13.23
CA ALA A 38 1.76 27.19 12.80
C ALA A 38 3.12 26.59 13.21
N ALA A 39 3.24 26.06 14.42
CA ALA A 39 4.47 25.46 14.93
C ALA A 39 4.95 24.26 14.08
N ASP A 40 4.04 23.48 13.50
CA ASP A 40 4.34 22.34 12.61
C ASP A 40 5.11 22.75 11.34
N THR A 41 5.08 24.02 10.94
CA THR A 41 5.81 24.54 9.77
C THR A 41 6.90 25.54 10.15
N PHE A 42 6.67 26.35 11.18
CA PHE A 42 7.63 27.35 11.66
C PHE A 42 8.96 26.70 12.08
N HIS A 43 8.93 25.58 12.80
CA HIS A 43 10.14 24.87 13.21
C HIS A 43 10.72 23.95 12.13
N LEU A 44 9.96 23.67 11.07
CA LEU A 44 10.39 22.74 10.03
C LEU A 44 11.51 23.32 9.15
N LEU A 45 11.47 24.61 8.82
CA LEU A 45 12.50 25.25 8.00
C LEU A 45 13.88 25.24 8.66
N PRO A 46 14.06 25.67 9.93
CA PRO A 46 15.36 25.56 10.60
C PRO A 46 15.85 24.11 10.73
N CYS A 47 14.94 23.15 10.95
CA CYS A 47 15.30 21.73 10.94
C CYS A 47 15.81 21.28 9.57
N PHE A 48 15.12 21.69 8.50
CA PHE A 48 15.52 21.38 7.13
C PHE A 48 16.91 21.90 6.80
N GLU A 49 17.24 23.13 7.19
CA GLU A 49 18.57 23.72 6.98
C GLU A 49 19.69 22.90 7.66
N LEU A 50 19.46 22.42 8.88
CA LEU A 50 20.42 21.54 9.56
C LEU A 50 20.51 20.15 8.91
N ILE A 51 19.37 19.59 8.50
CA ILE A 51 19.29 18.25 7.91
C ILE A 51 19.97 18.25 6.54
N ILE A 52 19.75 19.27 5.71
CA ILE A 52 20.27 19.30 4.34
C ILE A 52 21.81 19.42 4.34
N GLU A 53 22.38 20.17 5.28
CA GLU A 53 23.84 20.25 5.43
C GLU A 53 24.43 18.91 5.89
N ARG A 54 23.77 18.19 6.82
CA ARG A 54 24.19 16.83 7.21
C ARG A 54 24.11 15.83 6.05
N ILE A 55 23.06 15.93 5.22
CA ILE A 55 22.88 15.08 4.04
C ILE A 55 23.98 15.32 3.00
N LYS A 56 24.29 16.60 2.72
CA LYS A 56 25.38 16.97 1.79
C LYS A 56 26.74 16.50 2.31
N ALA A 57 27.02 16.71 3.59
CA ALA A 57 28.27 16.24 4.22
C ALA A 57 28.42 14.71 4.17
N ALA A 58 27.30 13.97 4.20
CA ALA A 58 27.28 12.52 4.05
C ALA A 58 27.29 12.04 2.59
N ASN A 59 27.26 12.95 1.60
CA ASN A 59 27.14 12.65 0.17
C ASN A 59 25.89 11.81 -0.17
N LEU A 60 24.76 12.07 0.52
CA LEU A 60 23.49 11.35 0.35
C LEU A 60 22.40 12.19 -0.32
N PHE A 61 22.74 13.39 -0.82
CA PHE A 61 21.74 14.34 -1.35
C PHE A 61 20.88 13.73 -2.45
N ASP A 62 21.51 13.16 -3.47
CA ASP A 62 20.78 12.57 -4.60
C ASP A 62 19.89 11.41 -4.15
N ILE A 63 20.37 10.56 -3.23
CA ILE A 63 19.59 9.47 -2.65
C ILE A 63 18.32 10.00 -1.97
N VAL A 64 18.44 11.03 -1.14
CA VAL A 64 17.29 11.58 -0.38
C VAL A 64 16.27 12.25 -1.29
N ILE A 65 16.71 13.01 -2.29
CA ILE A 65 15.81 13.66 -3.25
C ILE A 65 15.08 12.61 -4.10
N ASN A 66 15.80 11.61 -4.63
CA ASN A 66 15.18 10.52 -5.40
C ASN A 66 14.21 9.69 -4.54
N GLU A 67 14.54 9.43 -3.27
CA GLU A 67 13.63 8.73 -2.36
C GLU A 67 12.36 9.54 -2.09
N SER A 68 12.50 10.86 -1.92
CA SER A 68 11.37 11.78 -1.70
C SER A 68 10.44 11.81 -2.90
N GLU A 69 11.00 11.86 -4.11
CA GLU A 69 10.25 11.79 -5.37
C GLU A 69 9.55 10.44 -5.55
N LEU A 70 10.24 9.33 -5.27
CA LEU A 70 9.65 7.99 -5.32
C LEU A 70 8.44 7.86 -4.39
N ILE A 71 8.51 8.41 -3.17
CA ILE A 71 7.40 8.40 -2.21
C ILE A 71 6.24 9.27 -2.72
N ALA A 72 6.53 10.44 -3.28
CA ALA A 72 5.52 11.33 -3.86
C ALA A 72 4.76 10.65 -5.02
N ASN A 73 5.50 10.07 -5.97
CA ASN A 73 4.93 9.35 -7.11
C ASN A 73 4.07 8.16 -6.69
N LYS A 74 4.51 7.40 -5.67
CA LYS A 74 3.71 6.29 -5.12
C LYS A 74 2.43 6.73 -4.43
N ARG A 75 2.43 7.90 -3.79
CA ARG A 75 1.21 8.46 -3.17
C ARG A 75 0.21 8.96 -4.22
N ALA A 76 0.71 9.47 -5.34
CA ALA A 76 -0.13 9.87 -6.47
C ALA A 76 -0.70 8.67 -7.25
N PHE A 77 -0.02 7.52 -7.20
CA PHE A 77 -0.48 6.32 -7.88
C PHE A 77 -1.79 5.77 -7.28
N GLN A 78 -2.79 5.60 -8.13
CA GLN A 78 -4.05 4.97 -7.79
C GLN A 78 -4.12 3.60 -8.48
N THR A 79 -4.14 2.52 -7.70
CA THR A 79 -4.30 1.15 -8.21
C THR A 79 -5.55 1.07 -9.09
N PRO A 80 -5.46 0.66 -10.37
CA PRO A 80 -6.62 0.47 -11.24
C PRO A 80 -7.68 -0.48 -10.66
N ASP A 81 -8.95 -0.26 -11.01
CA ASP A 81 -10.09 -1.02 -10.46
C ASP A 81 -10.03 -2.51 -10.83
N ASP A 82 -9.47 -2.85 -11.98
CA ASP A 82 -9.37 -4.21 -12.50
C ASP A 82 -8.42 -5.11 -11.68
N ILE A 83 -7.44 -4.52 -10.99
CA ILE A 83 -6.50 -5.24 -10.12
C ILE A 83 -6.72 -4.97 -8.63
N LEU A 84 -7.63 -4.08 -8.27
CA LEU A 84 -7.87 -3.65 -6.87
C LEU A 84 -8.19 -4.82 -5.92
N TYR A 85 -8.89 -5.85 -6.42
CA TYR A 85 -9.26 -7.02 -5.64
C TYR A 85 -8.05 -7.80 -5.12
N LYS A 86 -6.88 -7.69 -5.77
CA LYS A 86 -5.64 -8.36 -5.37
C LYS A 86 -5.09 -7.81 -4.04
N ASP A 87 -5.44 -6.57 -3.69
CA ASP A 87 -5.02 -5.92 -2.43
C ASP A 87 -5.91 -6.32 -1.24
N ILE A 88 -7.06 -6.95 -1.50
CA ILE A 88 -7.98 -7.38 -0.44
C ILE A 88 -7.36 -8.53 0.34
N LYS A 89 -7.31 -8.38 1.67
CA LYS A 89 -6.78 -9.43 2.55
C LYS A 89 -7.55 -10.73 2.36
N ASN A 90 -6.83 -11.85 2.32
CA ASN A 90 -7.36 -13.20 2.12
C ASN A 90 -7.98 -13.51 0.74
N ALA A 91 -7.87 -12.62 -0.25
CA ALA A 91 -8.30 -12.91 -1.62
C ALA A 91 -7.66 -14.20 -2.20
N TRP A 92 -6.44 -14.55 -1.75
CA TRP A 92 -5.75 -15.81 -2.11
C TRP A 92 -6.49 -17.10 -1.74
N GLN A 93 -7.49 -17.04 -0.86
CA GLN A 93 -8.28 -18.21 -0.48
C GLN A 93 -9.41 -18.50 -1.48
N LEU A 94 -9.66 -17.57 -2.41
CA LEU A 94 -10.80 -17.63 -3.31
C LEU A 94 -10.47 -18.37 -4.61
N LYS A 95 -11.48 -19.06 -5.15
CA LYS A 95 -11.46 -19.70 -6.47
C LYS A 95 -11.66 -18.68 -7.59
N PRO A 96 -11.39 -19.02 -8.86
CA PRO A 96 -11.52 -18.08 -10.00
C PRO A 96 -12.87 -17.35 -10.07
N HIS A 97 -13.99 -18.07 -10.00
CA HIS A 97 -15.32 -17.44 -10.00
C HIS A 97 -15.59 -16.56 -8.77
N GLU A 98 -15.05 -16.93 -7.61
CA GLU A 98 -15.15 -16.14 -6.37
C GLU A 98 -14.28 -14.86 -6.49
N LEU A 99 -13.13 -14.93 -7.15
CA LEU A 99 -12.29 -13.77 -7.46
C LEU A 99 -12.97 -12.83 -8.45
N ALA A 100 -13.72 -13.35 -9.41
CA ALA A 100 -14.53 -12.55 -10.32
C ALA A 100 -15.56 -11.72 -9.52
N VAL A 101 -16.25 -12.33 -8.55
CA VAL A 101 -17.14 -11.61 -7.63
C VAL A 101 -16.38 -10.56 -6.80
N LEU A 102 -15.20 -10.91 -6.27
CA LEU A 102 -14.40 -9.97 -5.47
C LEU A 102 -13.94 -8.76 -6.30
N LYS A 103 -13.63 -8.96 -7.59
CA LYS A 103 -13.26 -7.90 -8.54
C LYS A 103 -14.38 -6.89 -8.69
N GLU A 104 -15.61 -7.34 -8.95
CA GLU A 104 -16.78 -6.46 -9.05
C GLU A 104 -17.06 -5.73 -7.72
N LEU A 105 -17.01 -6.45 -6.59
CA LEU A 105 -17.22 -5.86 -5.26
C LEU A 105 -16.17 -4.79 -4.92
N ALA A 106 -14.91 -4.98 -5.30
CA ALA A 106 -13.83 -4.05 -5.01
C ALA A 106 -14.01 -2.72 -5.75
N ALA A 107 -14.27 -2.78 -7.07
CA ALA A 107 -14.53 -1.61 -7.90
C ALA A 107 -15.79 -0.85 -7.41
N TRP A 108 -16.89 -1.57 -7.17
CA TRP A 108 -18.11 -0.98 -6.62
C TRP A 108 -17.88 -0.31 -5.25
N ARG A 109 -17.18 -0.98 -4.32
CA ARG A 109 -16.92 -0.44 -2.97
C ARG A 109 -16.16 0.88 -3.06
N ARG A 110 -15.14 0.97 -3.91
CA ARG A 110 -14.38 2.21 -4.13
C ARG A 110 -15.27 3.30 -4.72
N SER A 111 -16.02 3.00 -5.79
CA SER A 111 -16.91 3.96 -6.44
C SER A 111 -17.94 4.54 -5.46
N LYS A 112 -18.58 3.68 -4.64
CA LYS A 112 -19.54 4.11 -3.62
C LYS A 112 -18.88 4.92 -2.50
N ALA A 113 -17.67 4.55 -2.07
CA ALA A 113 -16.90 5.27 -1.05
C ALA A 113 -16.59 6.70 -1.50
N VAL A 114 -16.11 6.89 -2.74
CA VAL A 114 -15.86 8.21 -3.33
C VAL A 114 -17.15 9.02 -3.40
N ARG A 115 -18.21 8.44 -3.99
CA ARG A 115 -19.51 9.12 -4.17
C ARG A 115 -20.14 9.57 -2.85
N LYS A 116 -19.97 8.81 -1.78
CA LYS A 116 -20.56 9.09 -0.46
C LYS A 116 -19.58 9.77 0.50
N ASN A 117 -18.33 10.00 0.09
CA ASN A 117 -17.24 10.48 0.95
C ASN A 117 -17.12 9.66 2.24
N LEU A 118 -17.04 8.34 2.10
CA LEU A 118 -16.94 7.38 3.21
C LEU A 118 -15.64 6.59 3.09
N ALA A 119 -15.06 6.20 4.22
CA ALA A 119 -14.01 5.19 4.22
C ALA A 119 -14.55 3.85 3.70
N LEU A 120 -13.70 3.06 3.03
CA LEU A 120 -14.09 1.80 2.39
C LEU A 120 -14.82 0.83 3.33
N ASN A 121 -14.35 0.69 4.57
CA ASN A 121 -14.95 -0.21 5.56
C ASN A 121 -16.32 0.28 6.09
N PHE A 122 -16.67 1.56 5.92
CA PHE A 122 -18.03 2.04 6.18
C PHE A 122 -19.01 1.75 5.05
N VAL A 123 -18.50 1.42 3.85
CA VAL A 123 -19.32 0.96 2.73
C VAL A 123 -19.58 -0.54 2.83
N LEU A 124 -18.50 -1.32 2.98
CA LEU A 124 -18.53 -2.76 3.20
C LEU A 124 -17.21 -3.18 3.85
N LYS A 125 -17.28 -3.83 5.01
CA LYS A 125 -16.09 -4.32 5.72
C LYS A 125 -15.30 -5.30 4.84
N GLU A 126 -13.97 -5.12 4.80
CA GLU A 126 -13.10 -5.91 3.92
C GLU A 126 -13.23 -7.43 4.11
N HIS A 127 -13.31 -7.92 5.35
CA HIS A 127 -13.47 -9.36 5.61
C HIS A 127 -14.82 -9.92 5.12
N ASN A 128 -15.88 -9.10 5.13
CA ASN A 128 -17.19 -9.49 4.62
C ASN A 128 -17.14 -9.66 3.10
N MET A 129 -16.30 -8.90 2.38
CA MET A 129 -16.15 -9.05 0.93
C MET A 129 -15.69 -10.45 0.53
N THR A 130 -14.68 -11.00 1.22
CA THR A 130 -14.20 -12.36 0.92
C THR A 130 -15.24 -13.43 1.26
N GLU A 131 -15.97 -13.26 2.35
CA GLU A 131 -17.02 -14.21 2.76
C GLU A 131 -18.25 -14.16 1.83
N ILE A 132 -18.61 -12.97 1.33
CA ILE A 132 -19.66 -12.78 0.34
C ILE A 132 -19.24 -13.40 -1.00
N ALA A 133 -18.02 -13.12 -1.46
CA ALA A 133 -17.49 -13.67 -2.69
C ALA A 133 -17.47 -15.21 -2.67
N LYS A 134 -17.05 -15.80 -1.55
CA LYS A 134 -17.00 -17.25 -1.35
C LYS A 134 -18.37 -17.92 -1.28
N ARG A 135 -19.36 -17.28 -0.65
CA ARG A 135 -20.72 -17.86 -0.50
C ARG A 135 -21.64 -17.58 -1.69
N GLY A 136 -21.39 -16.52 -2.45
CA GLY A 136 -22.19 -16.13 -3.62
C GLY A 136 -23.71 -16.02 -3.35
N PRO A 137 -24.16 -15.27 -2.32
CA PRO A 137 -25.58 -15.19 -1.96
C PRO A 137 -26.44 -14.68 -3.13
N SER A 138 -27.61 -15.28 -3.31
CA SER A 138 -28.59 -14.92 -4.35
C SER A 138 -29.77 -14.09 -3.85
N SER A 139 -29.81 -13.77 -2.55
CA SER A 139 -30.89 -12.98 -1.95
C SER A 139 -30.41 -12.17 -0.75
N LEU A 140 -31.16 -11.13 -0.37
CA LEU A 140 -30.88 -10.34 0.82
C LEU A 140 -30.92 -11.18 2.10
N ASN A 141 -31.80 -12.18 2.15
CA ASN A 141 -31.87 -13.10 3.29
C ASN A 141 -30.62 -13.97 3.37
N ALA A 142 -30.15 -14.53 2.24
CA ALA A 142 -28.89 -15.27 2.21
C ALA A 142 -27.70 -14.39 2.62
N LEU A 143 -27.67 -13.13 2.19
CA LEU A 143 -26.63 -12.17 2.56
C LEU A 143 -26.62 -11.89 4.08
N ARG A 144 -27.79 -11.82 4.73
CA ARG A 144 -27.90 -11.64 6.20
C ARG A 144 -27.42 -12.86 7.01
N GLN A 145 -27.42 -14.05 6.41
CA GLN A 145 -26.95 -15.27 7.08
C GLN A 145 -25.43 -15.43 7.03
N ILE A 146 -24.71 -14.53 6.35
CA ILE A 146 -23.25 -14.55 6.28
C ILE A 146 -22.70 -14.04 7.62
N PRO A 147 -21.92 -14.84 8.37
CA PRO A 147 -21.33 -14.42 9.63
C PRO A 147 -20.50 -13.14 9.46
N GLY A 148 -20.73 -12.15 10.33
CA GLY A 148 -20.03 -10.86 10.30
C GLY A 148 -20.71 -9.78 9.44
N VAL A 149 -21.60 -10.16 8.52
CA VAL A 149 -22.40 -9.21 7.74
C VAL A 149 -23.54 -8.68 8.59
N GLU A 150 -23.51 -7.39 8.88
CA GLU A 150 -24.51 -6.76 9.73
C GLU A 150 -25.78 -6.40 8.93
N ALA A 151 -26.95 -6.44 9.58
CA ALA A 151 -28.21 -6.07 8.95
C ALA A 151 -28.18 -4.66 8.34
N ILE A 152 -27.43 -3.74 8.95
CA ILE A 152 -27.28 -2.37 8.45
C ILE A 152 -26.47 -2.30 7.14
N GLU A 153 -25.46 -3.15 6.96
CA GLU A 153 -24.71 -3.27 5.70
C GLU A 153 -25.64 -3.79 4.60
N VAL A 154 -26.44 -4.81 4.90
CA VAL A 154 -27.43 -5.38 3.95
C VAL A 154 -28.49 -4.37 3.57
N ASN A 155 -29.05 -3.64 4.53
CA ASN A 155 -30.11 -2.68 4.26
C ASN A 155 -29.60 -1.49 3.43
N ARG A 156 -28.33 -1.08 3.59
CA ARG A 156 -27.73 0.05 2.85
C ARG A 156 -27.20 -0.31 1.46
N SER A 157 -26.74 -1.55 1.29
CA SER A 157 -25.92 -1.95 0.12
C SER A 157 -26.29 -3.30 -0.47
N GLY A 158 -27.20 -4.07 0.13
CA GLY A 158 -27.46 -5.46 -0.24
C GLY A 158 -27.89 -5.64 -1.69
N VAL A 159 -28.75 -4.76 -2.22
CA VAL A 159 -29.17 -4.82 -3.63
C VAL A 159 -28.00 -4.57 -4.58
N GLU A 160 -27.12 -3.62 -4.26
CA GLU A 160 -25.93 -3.34 -5.08
C GLU A 160 -24.90 -4.48 -4.99
N ILE A 161 -24.73 -5.08 -3.82
CA ILE A 161 -23.86 -6.26 -3.61
C ILE A 161 -24.36 -7.44 -4.45
N LEU A 162 -25.66 -7.74 -4.40
CA LEU A 162 -26.26 -8.80 -5.22
C LEU A 162 -26.08 -8.52 -6.72
N LYS A 163 -26.22 -7.26 -7.14
CA LYS A 163 -25.96 -6.88 -8.54
C LYS A 163 -24.51 -7.14 -8.95
N CYS A 164 -23.53 -6.87 -8.08
CA CYS A 164 -22.12 -7.19 -8.36
C CYS A 164 -21.91 -8.71 -8.54
N ILE A 165 -22.57 -9.52 -7.71
CA ILE A 165 -22.51 -10.99 -7.81
C ILE A 165 -23.13 -11.46 -9.14
N GLU A 166 -24.28 -10.93 -9.53
CA GLU A 166 -24.93 -11.30 -10.79
C GLU A 166 -24.09 -10.88 -12.02
N VAL A 167 -23.47 -9.70 -11.99
CA VAL A 167 -22.51 -9.28 -13.04
C VAL A 167 -21.35 -10.25 -13.13
N ALA A 168 -20.76 -10.64 -12.00
CA ALA A 168 -19.64 -11.58 -11.99
C ALA A 168 -20.03 -12.99 -12.50
N LYS A 169 -21.26 -13.44 -12.27
CA LYS A 169 -21.76 -14.73 -12.79
C LYS A 169 -21.92 -14.76 -14.31
N LEU A 170 -22.09 -13.61 -14.94
CA LEU A 170 -22.17 -13.51 -16.41
C LEU A 170 -20.80 -13.58 -17.08
N ILE A 171 -19.71 -13.50 -16.31
CA ILE A 171 -18.35 -13.58 -16.85
C ILE A 171 -18.07 -15.04 -17.24
N PRO A 172 -17.71 -15.31 -18.50
CA PRO A 172 -17.29 -16.63 -18.95
C PRO A 172 -16.12 -17.20 -18.14
N ASP A 173 -16.08 -18.52 -17.96
CA ASP A 173 -15.08 -19.21 -17.13
C ASP A 173 -13.63 -18.96 -17.61
N ASP A 174 -13.42 -18.78 -18.92
CA ASP A 174 -12.12 -18.46 -19.54
C ASP A 174 -11.66 -17.02 -19.26
N GLN A 175 -12.55 -16.15 -18.76
CA GLN A 175 -12.25 -14.77 -18.38
C GLN A 175 -12.18 -14.59 -16.85
N HIS A 176 -12.31 -15.67 -16.06
CA HIS A 176 -12.18 -15.57 -14.61
C HIS A 176 -10.73 -15.23 -14.23
N PRO A 177 -10.53 -14.47 -13.14
CA PRO A 177 -9.19 -14.19 -12.66
C PRO A 177 -8.44 -15.46 -12.21
N GLU A 178 -7.15 -15.52 -12.55
CA GLU A 178 -6.26 -16.57 -12.07
C GLU A 178 -6.20 -16.63 -10.52
N PRO A 179 -6.10 -17.84 -9.93
CA PRO A 179 -5.92 -17.99 -8.49
C PRO A 179 -4.72 -17.22 -7.95
N LEU A 180 -4.94 -16.44 -6.91
CA LEU A 180 -3.86 -15.65 -6.30
C LEU A 180 -3.01 -16.54 -5.40
N LYS A 181 -1.70 -16.58 -5.65
CA LYS A 181 -0.73 -17.32 -4.83
C LYS A 181 -0.04 -16.39 -3.83
N ARG A 182 0.02 -16.77 -2.55
CA ARG A 182 0.82 -16.01 -1.59
C ARG A 182 2.29 -16.25 -1.86
N LEU A 183 3.10 -15.21 -1.70
CA LEU A 183 4.53 -15.30 -1.95
C LEU A 183 5.22 -16.37 -1.08
N ILE A 184 4.74 -16.53 0.16
CA ILE A 184 5.26 -17.51 1.11
C ILE A 184 5.01 -18.98 0.71
N ASP A 185 4.05 -19.23 -0.19
CA ASP A 185 3.69 -20.56 -0.65
C ASP A 185 4.51 -20.99 -1.87
N PHE A 186 5.29 -20.08 -2.48
CA PHE A 186 6.18 -20.43 -3.58
C PHE A 186 7.35 -21.28 -3.07
N PRO A 187 7.74 -22.34 -3.81
CA PRO A 187 8.91 -23.13 -3.50
C PRO A 187 10.15 -22.24 -3.34
N ASN A 188 11.01 -22.56 -2.37
CA ASN A 188 12.26 -21.84 -2.10
C ASN A 188 12.14 -20.36 -1.68
N TYR A 189 10.93 -19.79 -1.50
CA TYR A 189 10.75 -18.38 -1.12
C TYR A 189 11.63 -17.96 0.07
N LYS A 190 11.61 -18.71 1.18
CA LYS A 190 12.37 -18.35 2.39
C LYS A 190 13.87 -18.29 2.14
N LYS A 191 14.39 -19.22 1.32
CA LYS A 191 15.80 -19.27 0.95
C LYS A 191 16.15 -18.07 0.06
N VAL A 192 15.39 -17.87 -1.00
CA VAL A 192 15.57 -16.77 -1.96
C VAL A 192 15.47 -15.40 -1.30
N ALA A 193 14.46 -15.16 -0.46
CA ALA A 193 14.30 -13.89 0.24
C ALA A 193 15.47 -13.62 1.20
N LYS A 194 16.04 -14.67 1.81
CA LYS A 194 17.25 -14.55 2.63
C LYS A 194 18.47 -14.21 1.77
N ASP A 195 18.63 -14.89 0.64
CA ASP A 195 19.77 -14.70 -0.27
C ASP A 195 19.77 -13.28 -0.87
N VAL A 196 18.62 -12.81 -1.36
CA VAL A 196 18.44 -11.43 -1.86
C VAL A 196 18.75 -10.42 -0.75
N LYS A 197 18.24 -10.64 0.48
CA LYS A 197 18.53 -9.76 1.61
C LYS A 197 20.02 -9.72 1.92
N GLN A 198 20.72 -10.86 1.92
CA GLN A 198 22.16 -10.91 2.18
C GLN A 198 22.97 -10.16 1.12
N LYS A 199 22.61 -10.31 -0.16
CA LYS A 199 23.23 -9.56 -1.26
C LYS A 199 23.04 -8.05 -1.07
N ILE A 200 21.82 -7.61 -0.74
CA ILE A 200 21.54 -6.18 -0.48
C ILE A 200 22.28 -5.67 0.75
N THR A 201 22.32 -6.43 1.85
CA THR A 201 23.06 -6.07 3.08
C THR A 201 24.56 -5.88 2.76
N LYS A 202 25.15 -6.70 1.89
CA LYS A 202 26.56 -6.54 1.48
C LYS A 202 26.77 -5.22 0.74
N VAL A 203 25.91 -4.92 -0.24
CA VAL A 203 25.96 -3.65 -1.00
C VAL A 203 25.76 -2.46 -0.06
N ALA A 204 24.77 -2.51 0.84
CA ALA A 204 24.50 -1.45 1.80
C ALA A 204 25.74 -1.11 2.65
N LYS A 205 26.47 -2.13 3.13
CA LYS A 205 27.72 -1.94 3.89
C LYS A 205 28.86 -1.38 3.04
N GLU A 206 29.00 -1.83 1.80
CA GLU A 206 30.04 -1.36 0.86
C GLU A 206 29.90 0.14 0.58
N TYR A 207 28.67 0.62 0.41
CA TYR A 207 28.37 2.03 0.14
C TYR A 207 28.04 2.86 1.39
N ASN A 208 28.17 2.28 2.60
CA ASN A 208 27.85 2.91 3.88
C ASN A 208 26.42 3.50 3.95
N ILE A 209 25.46 2.77 3.36
CA ILE A 209 24.03 3.12 3.40
C ILE A 209 23.34 2.22 4.43
N PRO A 210 22.47 2.75 5.32
CA PRO A 210 21.72 1.92 6.26
C PRO A 210 20.90 0.82 5.56
N GLU A 211 20.95 -0.40 6.07
CA GLU A 211 20.32 -1.57 5.43
C GLU A 211 18.80 -1.42 5.25
N ASP A 212 18.14 -0.78 6.22
CA ASP A 212 16.71 -0.50 6.22
C ASP A 212 16.31 0.59 5.22
N VAL A 213 17.21 1.52 4.91
CA VAL A 213 17.07 2.52 3.83
C VAL A 213 17.28 1.86 2.47
N MET A 214 18.29 0.99 2.36
CA MET A 214 18.61 0.30 1.11
C MET A 214 17.46 -0.62 0.68
N ALA A 215 16.96 -1.51 1.56
CA ALA A 215 15.77 -2.29 1.23
C ALA A 215 14.99 -2.78 2.45
N SER A 216 13.71 -2.44 2.46
CA SER A 216 12.73 -3.06 3.34
C SER A 216 12.34 -4.46 2.87
N LYS A 217 11.77 -5.26 3.78
CA LYS A 217 11.13 -6.55 3.44
C LYS A 217 10.07 -6.41 2.34
N LYS A 218 9.37 -5.27 2.30
CA LYS A 218 8.36 -4.98 1.26
C LYS A 218 9.00 -4.91 -0.12
N GLN A 219 10.15 -4.23 -0.25
CA GLN A 219 10.87 -4.07 -1.52
C GLN A 219 11.47 -5.39 -2.01
N VAL A 220 12.04 -6.19 -1.10
CA VAL A 220 12.50 -7.55 -1.43
C VAL A 220 11.34 -8.41 -1.95
N ASN A 221 10.19 -8.37 -1.25
CA ASN A 221 9.01 -9.12 -1.67
C ASN A 221 8.41 -8.59 -2.98
N GLN A 222 8.54 -7.30 -3.26
CA GLN A 222 8.11 -6.69 -4.53
C GLN A 222 8.95 -7.23 -5.69
N LEU A 223 10.28 -7.28 -5.54
CA LEU A 223 11.19 -7.85 -6.54
C LEU A 223 10.87 -9.32 -6.86
N ILE A 224 10.73 -10.14 -5.82
CA ILE A 224 10.45 -11.58 -5.98
C ILE A 224 9.04 -11.77 -6.58
N SER A 225 8.05 -11.01 -6.10
CA SER A 225 6.69 -11.10 -6.65
C SER A 225 6.62 -10.70 -8.11
N TRP A 226 7.33 -9.64 -8.51
CA TRP A 226 7.37 -9.19 -9.90
C TRP A 226 7.99 -10.25 -10.83
N ASN A 227 9.03 -10.94 -10.37
CA ASN A 227 9.67 -12.00 -11.15
C ASN A 227 8.89 -13.33 -11.16
N TRP A 228 8.18 -13.69 -10.08
CA TRP A 228 7.56 -15.01 -9.96
C TRP A 228 6.05 -15.04 -10.24
N LYS A 229 5.37 -13.90 -10.15
CA LYS A 229 3.91 -13.84 -10.30
C LYS A 229 3.45 -13.22 -11.61
N LEU A 230 4.30 -12.45 -12.27
CA LEU A 230 3.94 -11.72 -13.48
C LEU A 230 4.58 -12.39 -14.69
N THR A 231 3.79 -12.51 -15.75
CA THR A 231 4.30 -12.83 -17.10
C THR A 231 4.99 -11.60 -17.70
N GLU A 232 5.76 -11.79 -18.78
CA GLU A 232 6.43 -10.67 -19.47
C GLU A 232 5.43 -9.60 -19.94
N ASP A 233 4.29 -10.01 -20.51
CA ASP A 233 3.23 -9.07 -20.92
C ASP A 233 2.63 -8.30 -19.73
N GLN A 234 2.48 -8.95 -18.58
CA GLN A 234 1.97 -8.30 -17.38
C GLN A 234 2.97 -7.30 -16.81
N LYS A 235 4.28 -7.59 -16.89
CA LYS A 235 5.34 -6.69 -16.42
C LYS A 235 5.35 -5.36 -17.16
N LEU A 236 5.00 -5.33 -18.45
CA LEU A 236 4.90 -4.10 -19.24
C LEU A 236 3.89 -3.10 -18.66
N ASN A 237 2.84 -3.61 -18.02
CA ASN A 237 1.74 -2.81 -17.45
C ASN A 237 1.81 -2.69 -15.91
N HIS A 238 2.89 -3.18 -15.28
CA HIS A 238 3.09 -3.09 -13.83
C HIS A 238 4.24 -2.14 -13.49
N ILE A 239 4.10 -1.45 -12.35
CA ILE A 239 5.18 -0.63 -11.80
C ILE A 239 6.38 -1.54 -11.49
N LYS A 240 7.54 -1.20 -12.06
CA LYS A 240 8.80 -1.90 -11.79
C LYS A 240 9.13 -1.85 -10.29
N PRO A 241 9.73 -2.92 -9.72
CA PRO A 241 10.15 -2.93 -8.34
C PRO A 241 11.13 -1.80 -8.03
N ASP A 242 11.07 -1.23 -6.82
CA ASP A 242 11.97 -0.12 -6.44
C ASP A 242 13.45 -0.45 -6.63
N LEU A 243 13.81 -1.71 -6.38
CA LEU A 243 15.17 -2.23 -6.52
C LEU A 243 15.66 -2.29 -7.98
N LEU A 244 14.74 -2.17 -8.95
CA LEU A 244 15.00 -2.19 -10.39
C LEU A 244 14.71 -0.85 -11.09
N SER A 245 14.25 0.18 -10.38
CA SER A 245 13.81 1.43 -11.02
C SER A 245 14.12 2.74 -10.27
N SER A 246 14.59 2.67 -9.02
CA SER A 246 14.96 3.86 -8.23
C SER A 246 16.47 4.05 -8.19
N TRP A 247 16.94 5.09 -7.48
CA TRP A 247 18.37 5.28 -7.14
C TRP A 247 19.07 4.00 -6.65
N ARG A 248 18.31 3.08 -6.01
CA ARG A 248 18.81 1.79 -5.54
C ARG A 248 19.39 0.93 -6.66
N TYR A 249 18.81 0.98 -7.86
CA TYR A 249 19.21 0.15 -8.99
C TYR A 249 20.69 0.33 -9.31
N ASP A 250 21.21 1.55 -9.25
CA ASP A 250 22.61 1.81 -9.53
C ASP A 250 23.58 1.09 -8.59
N TYR A 251 23.15 0.85 -7.36
CA TYR A 251 23.92 0.12 -6.36
C TYR A 251 23.69 -1.39 -6.43
N VAL A 252 22.46 -1.85 -6.69
CA VAL A 252 22.10 -3.26 -6.58
C VAL A 252 22.13 -4.03 -7.90
N LYS A 253 22.21 -3.37 -9.07
CA LYS A 253 22.14 -4.02 -10.39
C LYS A 253 23.15 -5.15 -10.58
N ALA A 254 24.38 -4.98 -10.12
CA ALA A 254 25.41 -6.03 -10.21
C ALA A 254 25.08 -7.22 -9.28
N ALA A 255 24.64 -6.93 -8.05
CA ALA A 255 24.31 -7.95 -7.06
C ALA A 255 23.03 -8.73 -7.41
N LEU A 256 22.07 -8.07 -8.07
CA LEU A 256 20.76 -8.60 -8.42
C LEU A 256 20.60 -8.87 -9.92
N LYS A 257 21.70 -9.03 -10.67
CA LYS A 257 21.69 -9.26 -12.13
C LYS A 257 20.77 -10.42 -12.55
N GLU A 258 20.68 -11.47 -11.75
CA GLU A 258 19.79 -12.63 -11.99
C GLU A 258 18.29 -12.31 -11.87
N TRP A 259 17.94 -11.15 -11.31
CA TRP A 259 16.56 -10.65 -11.13
C TRP A 259 16.18 -9.56 -12.14
N ASP A 260 17.16 -9.08 -12.91
CA ASP A 260 17.04 -8.03 -13.91
C ASP A 260 17.03 -8.68 -15.29
N ASN A 261 15.94 -9.39 -15.59
CA ASN A 261 15.68 -9.94 -16.93
C ASN A 261 15.22 -8.77 -17.81
N GLN A 262 16.18 -8.03 -18.37
CA GLN A 262 15.95 -7.12 -19.50
C GLN A 262 15.84 -7.90 -20.80
#